data_AF-A0A428W6M2-F1
#
_entry.id   AF-A0A428W6M2-F1
#
_cell.length_a   1.000
_cell.length_b   1.000
_cell.length_c   1.000
_cell.angle_alpha   90.00
_cell.angle_beta   90.00
_cell.angle_gamma   90.00
#
_symmetry.space_group_name_H-M   'P 1'
#
loop_
_entity.id
_entity.type
_entity.pdbx_description
1 polymer ?
#
loop_
_entity_poly.entity_id
_entity_poly.type
_entity_poly.pdbx_seq_one_letter_code
_entity_poly.pdbx_strand_id
1 'polypeptide(L)'
;MARKAKVEGEARFTPKRAKNAVAVAKVIGPAVIPVVAPLAVRAAGVAREAYDRHQARKLGVSVDRLGEYTGRGAALHARIAGLAEGCQDLQKSEKASKADTEFVQGALGTLEQLSASVRAAERMPTARRKSVHRAVAGELERLEGQLLHRLGI
;
A
#
# COMPACT_ATOMS: atom_id res chain seq x y z
N MET A 1 -31.35 -50.41 0.29
CA MET A 1 -32.24 -49.23 0.36
C MET A 1 -31.45 -48.04 0.86
N ALA A 2 -31.19 -47.07 -0.03
CA ALA A 2 -30.47 -45.85 0.27
C ALA A 2 -31.41 -44.81 0.88
N ARG A 3 -30.96 -44.11 1.93
CA ARG A 3 -31.45 -42.75 2.24
C ARG A 3 -30.26 -41.86 2.61
N LYS A 4 -29.78 -41.15 1.57
CA LYS A 4 -29.09 -39.87 1.68
C LYS A 4 -30.01 -38.85 2.35
N ALA A 5 -29.45 -37.91 3.09
CA ALA A 5 -29.81 -36.48 3.12
C ALA A 5 -29.13 -35.83 4.35
N LYS A 6 -28.58 -34.62 4.32
CA LYS A 6 -28.36 -33.63 3.27
C LYS A 6 -27.44 -32.59 3.94
N VAL A 7 -26.29 -32.35 3.34
CA VAL A 7 -25.48 -31.15 3.58
C VAL A 7 -26.31 -29.96 3.08
N GLU A 8 -26.14 -28.81 3.75
CA GLU A 8 -26.74 -27.49 3.48
C GLU A 8 -28.09 -27.18 4.11
N GLY A 9 -28.02 -26.32 5.13
CA GLY A 9 -29.10 -25.43 5.53
C GLY A 9 -28.51 -24.05 5.81
N GLU A 10 -28.86 -23.07 4.99
CA GLU A 10 -28.58 -21.64 5.12
C GLU A 10 -28.45 -21.20 6.59
N ALA A 11 -27.35 -20.53 6.92
CA ALA A 11 -27.17 -19.90 8.22
C ALA A 11 -28.13 -18.71 8.38
N ARG A 12 -29.41 -19.00 8.59
CA ARG A 12 -30.38 -18.02 9.09
C ARG A 12 -30.06 -17.82 10.56
N PHE A 13 -29.34 -16.74 10.85
CA PHE A 13 -29.07 -16.29 12.21
C PHE A 13 -30.39 -15.95 12.91
N THR A 14 -31.00 -16.96 13.53
CA THR A 14 -32.17 -16.77 14.38
C THR A 14 -31.70 -16.33 15.77
N PRO A 15 -32.41 -15.39 16.43
CA PRO A 15 -31.99 -14.85 17.72
C PRO A 15 -31.82 -15.93 18.80
N LYS A 16 -32.59 -17.02 18.71
CA LYS A 16 -32.48 -18.17 19.62
C LYS A 16 -31.17 -18.94 19.44
N ARG A 17 -30.69 -19.15 18.21
CA ARG A 17 -29.40 -19.82 17.96
C ARG A 17 -28.22 -18.95 18.36
N ALA A 18 -28.31 -17.63 18.18
CA ALA A 18 -27.30 -16.69 18.66
C ALA A 18 -27.16 -16.74 20.20
N LYS A 19 -28.29 -16.72 20.95
CA LYS A 19 -28.28 -16.85 22.42
C LYS A 19 -27.61 -18.15 22.89
N ASN A 20 -27.94 -19.27 22.25
CA ASN A 20 -27.34 -20.56 22.60
C ASN A 20 -25.84 -20.61 22.27
N ALA A 21 -25.40 -20.04 21.14
CA ALA A 21 -23.99 -19.97 20.79
C ALA A 21 -23.17 -19.15 21.81
N VAL A 22 -23.72 -18.03 22.28
CA VAL A 22 -23.09 -17.21 23.33
C VAL A 22 -22.99 -17.96 24.66
N ALA A 23 -24.04 -18.71 25.04
CA ALA A 23 -24.02 -19.53 26.25
C ALA A 23 -22.93 -20.61 26.20
N VAL A 24 -22.81 -21.31 25.06
CA VAL A 24 -21.78 -22.34 24.84
C VAL A 24 -20.37 -21.72 24.82
N ALA A 25 -20.20 -20.57 24.14
CA ALA A 25 -18.93 -19.87 24.09
C ALA A 25 -18.45 -19.40 25.47
N LYS A 26 -19.36 -19.02 26.38
CA LYS A 26 -19.02 -18.60 27.74
C LYS A 26 -18.49 -19.74 28.61
N VAL A 27 -18.96 -20.96 28.37
CA VAL A 27 -18.55 -22.16 29.14
C VAL A 27 -17.26 -22.76 28.59
N ILE A 28 -17.17 -22.90 27.26
CA ILE A 28 -16.05 -23.59 26.59
C ILE A 28 -14.89 -22.62 26.28
N GLY A 29 -15.19 -21.33 26.12
CA GLY A 29 -14.23 -20.29 25.78
C GLY A 29 -12.97 -20.29 26.66
N PRO A 30 -13.07 -20.21 28.00
CA PRO A 30 -11.89 -20.13 28.87
C PRO A 30 -10.91 -21.30 28.72
N ALA A 31 -11.40 -22.51 28.39
CA ALA A 31 -10.56 -23.69 28.19
C ALA A 31 -9.90 -23.75 26.81
N VAL A 32 -10.57 -23.21 25.79
CA VAL A 32 -10.10 -23.27 24.38
C VAL A 32 -9.23 -22.06 24.01
N ILE A 33 -9.45 -20.91 24.65
CA ILE A 33 -8.71 -19.67 24.43
C ILE A 33 -7.19 -19.86 24.50
N PRO A 34 -6.58 -20.52 25.51
CA PRO A 34 -5.12 -20.65 25.61
C PRO A 34 -4.48 -21.38 24.43
N VAL A 35 -5.21 -22.31 23.80
CA VAL A 35 -4.72 -23.12 22.67
C VAL A 35 -4.93 -22.38 21.35
N VAL A 36 -6.09 -21.74 21.18
CA VAL A 36 -6.47 -21.08 19.93
C VAL A 36 -5.87 -19.68 19.82
N ALA A 37 -5.72 -18.95 20.93
CA ALA A 37 -5.16 -17.60 20.95
C ALA A 37 -3.78 -17.50 20.27
N PRO A 38 -2.76 -18.33 20.60
CA PRO A 38 -1.46 -18.22 19.93
C PRO A 38 -1.54 -18.54 18.43
N LEU A 39 -2.41 -19.47 18.01
CA LEU A 39 -2.61 -19.77 16.60
C LEU A 39 -3.29 -18.61 15.86
N ALA A 40 -4.30 -18.00 16.49
CA ALA A 40 -4.98 -16.83 15.96
C ALA A 40 -4.03 -15.64 15.82
N VAL A 41 -3.15 -15.41 16.81
CA VAL A 41 -2.11 -14.37 16.75
C VAL A 41 -1.12 -14.65 15.60
N ARG A 42 -0.65 -15.89 15.45
CA ARG A 42 0.24 -16.27 14.35
C ARG A 42 -0.43 -16.11 12.99
N ALA A 43 -1.67 -16.56 12.85
CA ALA A 43 -2.45 -16.41 11.62
C ALA A 43 -2.68 -14.93 11.28
N ALA A 44 -2.99 -14.10 12.28
CA ALA A 44 -3.10 -12.66 12.11
C ALA A 44 -1.77 -12.03 11.66
N GLY A 45 -0.64 -12.48 12.21
CA GLY A 45 0.70 -12.06 11.79
C GLY A 45 0.99 -12.38 10.32
N VAL A 46 0.75 -13.63 9.90
CA VAL A 46 0.94 -14.05 8.49
C VAL A 46 0.04 -13.28 7.54
N ALA A 47 -1.23 -13.08 7.91
CA ALA A 47 -2.17 -12.29 7.11
C ALA A 47 -1.72 -10.83 6.99
N ARG A 48 -1.24 -10.24 8.10
CA ARG A 48 -0.73 -8.88 8.13
C ARG A 48 0.52 -8.73 7.25
N GLU A 49 1.45 -9.66 7.36
CA GLU A 49 2.67 -9.65 6.58
C GLU A 49 2.39 -9.81 5.07
N ALA A 50 1.44 -10.67 4.70
CA ALA A 50 0.99 -10.81 3.32
C ALA A 50 0.36 -9.50 2.80
N TYR A 51 -0.40 -8.80 3.64
CA TYR A 51 -0.99 -7.50 3.32
C TYR A 51 0.08 -6.42 3.14
N ASP A 52 1.04 -6.33 4.06
CA ASP A 52 2.13 -5.36 4.00
C ASP A 52 3.03 -5.63 2.78
N ARG A 53 3.35 -6.90 2.48
CA ARG A 53 4.04 -7.30 1.22
C ARG A 53 3.25 -6.95 -0.03
N HIS A 54 1.92 -7.04 0.01
CA HIS A 54 1.09 -6.63 -1.12
C HIS A 54 1.13 -5.12 -1.33
N GLN A 55 1.03 -4.33 -0.26
CA GLN A 55 1.13 -2.87 -0.35
C GLN A 55 2.52 -2.41 -0.78
N ALA A 56 3.58 -2.97 -0.18
CA ALA A 56 4.96 -2.67 -0.55
C ALA A 56 5.20 -2.89 -2.06
N ARG A 57 4.74 -4.03 -2.62
CA ARG A 57 4.80 -4.32 -4.06
C ARG A 57 4.04 -3.31 -4.91
N LYS A 58 2.87 -2.84 -4.44
CA LYS A 58 2.08 -1.83 -5.15
C LYS A 58 2.79 -0.47 -5.20
N LEU A 59 3.55 -0.15 -4.17
CA LEU A 59 4.30 1.10 -4.06
C LEU A 59 5.71 1.01 -4.66
N GLY A 60 6.19 -0.19 -5.00
CA GLY A 60 7.56 -0.41 -5.49
C GLY A 60 8.64 -0.21 -4.43
N VAL A 61 8.28 -0.23 -3.14
CA VAL A 61 9.22 -0.04 -2.02
C VAL A 61 9.40 -1.33 -1.22
N SER A 62 10.47 -1.42 -0.44
CA SER A 62 10.64 -2.52 0.53
C SER A 62 9.59 -2.44 1.63
N VAL A 63 9.29 -3.59 2.25
CA VAL A 63 8.33 -3.66 3.37
C VAL A 63 8.79 -2.78 4.54
N ASP A 64 10.10 -2.69 4.76
CA ASP A 64 10.69 -1.87 5.83
C ASP A 64 10.46 -0.36 5.62
N ARG A 65 10.40 0.10 4.36
CA ARG A 65 10.11 1.49 4.00
C ARG A 65 8.62 1.80 3.88
N LEU A 66 7.74 0.81 4.02
CA LEU A 66 6.28 1.00 3.90
C LEU A 66 5.76 2.00 4.94
N GLY A 67 6.36 2.03 6.14
CA GLY A 67 6.00 2.97 7.21
C GLY A 67 6.27 4.44 6.88
N GLU A 68 7.19 4.72 5.94
CA GLU A 68 7.53 6.08 5.50
C GLU A 68 6.43 6.67 4.60
N TYR A 69 5.65 5.82 3.93
CA TYR A 69 4.64 6.23 2.94
C TYR A 69 3.23 5.83 3.40
N THR A 70 2.52 6.78 4.02
CA THR A 70 1.16 6.57 4.53
C THR A 70 0.14 7.55 3.93
N GLY A 71 -1.15 7.24 4.06
CA GLY A 71 -2.24 8.09 3.57
C GLY A 71 -2.68 7.81 2.11
N ARG A 72 -3.56 8.66 1.56
CA ARG A 72 -4.17 8.43 0.24
C ARG A 72 -3.21 8.73 -0.92
N GLY A 73 -2.18 9.54 -0.67
CA GLY A 73 -1.10 9.89 -1.59
C GLY A 73 0.18 9.06 -1.42
N ALA A 74 0.19 8.03 -0.57
CA ALA A 74 1.38 7.22 -0.28
C ALA A 74 2.11 6.70 -1.53
N ALA A 75 1.35 6.21 -2.53
CA ALA A 75 1.92 5.75 -3.80
C ALA A 75 2.62 6.84 -4.60
N LEU A 76 2.09 8.06 -4.58
CA LEU A 76 2.73 9.19 -5.27
C LEU A 76 3.99 9.62 -4.52
N HIS A 77 3.96 9.64 -3.18
CA HIS A 77 5.16 9.94 -2.39
C HIS A 77 6.26 8.89 -2.58
N ALA A 78 5.92 7.61 -2.64
CA ALA A 78 6.88 6.54 -2.93
C ALA A 78 7.51 6.70 -4.33
N ARG A 79 6.71 6.98 -5.36
CA ARG A 79 7.22 7.26 -6.71
C ARG A 79 8.11 8.51 -6.73
N ILE A 80 7.71 9.60 -6.06
CA ILE A 80 8.51 10.83 -5.97
C ILE A 80 9.89 10.53 -5.36
N ALA A 81 9.93 9.75 -4.28
CA ALA A 81 11.17 9.37 -3.63
C ALA A 81 12.04 8.48 -4.55
N GLY A 82 11.45 7.49 -5.21
CA GLY A 82 12.17 6.64 -6.16
C GLY A 82 12.75 7.42 -7.34
N LEU A 83 12.00 8.39 -7.90
CA LEU A 83 12.51 9.29 -8.94
C LEU A 83 13.64 10.19 -8.41
N ALA A 84 13.54 10.68 -7.18
CA ALA A 84 14.58 11.49 -6.56
C ALA A 84 15.87 10.68 -6.35
N GLU A 85 15.76 9.42 -5.89
CA GLU A 85 16.89 8.48 -5.80
C GLU A 85 17.50 8.24 -7.18
N GLY A 86 16.70 7.94 -8.20
CA GLY A 86 17.20 7.75 -9.57
C GLY A 86 17.87 9.01 -10.16
N CYS A 87 17.40 10.21 -9.82
CA CYS A 87 18.07 11.45 -10.20
C CYS A 87 19.45 11.60 -9.52
N GLN A 88 19.57 11.20 -8.25
CA GLN A 88 20.86 11.18 -7.55
C GLN A 88 21.80 10.14 -8.16
N ASP A 89 21.30 8.99 -8.59
CA ASP A 89 22.10 7.97 -9.26
C ASP A 89 22.58 8.46 -10.62
N LEU A 90 21.73 9.13 -11.40
CA LEU A 90 22.14 9.78 -12.65
C LEU A 90 23.23 10.83 -12.39
N GLN A 91 23.12 11.62 -11.33
CA GLN A 91 24.13 12.63 -10.96
C GLN A 91 25.47 12.01 -10.53
N LYS A 92 25.45 10.84 -9.89
CA LYS A 92 26.66 10.12 -9.46
C LYS A 92 27.31 9.30 -10.58
N SER A 93 26.60 9.09 -11.69
CA SER A 93 27.12 8.34 -12.83
C SER A 93 28.37 9.01 -13.41
N GLU A 94 29.42 8.22 -13.68
CA GLU A 94 30.64 8.71 -14.32
C GLU A 94 30.40 9.28 -15.73
N LYS A 95 29.28 8.90 -16.36
CA LYS A 95 28.87 9.36 -17.69
C LYS A 95 27.98 10.59 -17.65
N ALA A 96 27.71 11.15 -16.46
CA ALA A 96 26.80 12.29 -16.31
C ALA A 96 27.32 13.50 -17.08
N SER A 97 26.50 14.01 -18.02
CA SER A 97 26.79 15.24 -18.73
C SER A 97 26.37 16.47 -17.92
N LYS A 98 26.82 17.66 -18.36
CA LYS A 98 26.31 18.93 -17.80
C LYS A 98 24.80 19.06 -17.93
N ALA A 99 24.24 18.64 -19.06
CA ALA A 99 22.80 18.65 -19.30
C ALA A 99 22.04 17.73 -18.34
N ASP A 100 22.64 16.61 -17.93
CA ASP A 100 22.04 15.71 -16.93
C ASP A 100 22.05 16.34 -15.54
N THR A 101 23.11 17.08 -15.20
CA THR A 101 23.19 17.79 -13.92
C THR A 101 22.13 18.91 -13.82
N GLU A 102 21.96 19.69 -14.90
CA GLU A 102 20.92 20.72 -14.99
C GLU A 102 19.51 20.10 -14.93
N PHE A 103 19.31 18.99 -15.64
CA PHE A 103 18.06 18.23 -15.55
C PHE A 103 17.78 17.76 -14.12
N VAL A 104 18.77 17.15 -13.44
CA VAL A 104 18.61 16.66 -12.07
C VAL A 104 18.22 17.80 -11.12
N GLN A 105 18.88 18.96 -11.21
CA GLN A 105 18.55 20.12 -10.38
C GLN A 105 17.10 20.59 -10.60
N GLY A 106 16.68 20.70 -11.87
CA GLY A 106 15.30 21.05 -12.21
C GLY A 106 14.29 20.01 -11.73
N ALA A 107 14.58 18.73 -11.98
CA ALA A 107 13.72 17.61 -11.61
C ALA A 107 13.51 17.53 -10.10
N LEU A 108 14.56 17.68 -9.29
CA LEU A 108 14.45 17.68 -7.83
C LEU A 108 13.56 18.82 -7.31
N GLY A 109 13.68 20.02 -7.89
CA GLY A 109 12.79 21.14 -7.57
C GLY A 109 11.33 20.86 -7.92
N THR A 110 11.07 20.27 -9.09
CA THR A 110 9.71 19.85 -9.48
C THR A 110 9.17 18.76 -8.54
N LEU A 111 9.97 17.77 -8.19
CA LEU A 111 9.58 16.67 -7.30
C LEU A 111 9.18 17.19 -5.89
N GLU A 112 9.88 18.21 -5.39
CA GLU A 112 9.52 18.88 -4.13
C GLU A 112 8.13 19.55 -4.22
N GLN A 113 7.86 20.27 -5.32
CA GLN A 113 6.57 20.92 -5.57
C GLN A 113 5.44 19.89 -5.71
N LEU A 114 5.68 18.78 -6.40
CA LEU A 114 4.72 17.68 -6.52
C LEU A 114 4.43 17.05 -5.15
N SER A 115 5.46 16.84 -4.33
CA SER A 115 5.32 16.34 -2.95
C SER A 115 4.45 17.27 -2.10
N ALA A 116 4.65 18.57 -2.19
CA ALA A 116 3.80 19.57 -1.54
C ALA A 116 2.35 19.52 -2.05
N SER A 117 2.16 19.35 -3.35
CA SER A 117 0.84 19.26 -3.99
C SER A 117 0.06 18.02 -3.53
N VAL A 118 0.71 16.87 -3.39
CA VAL A 118 0.09 15.64 -2.85
C VAL A 118 -0.35 15.86 -1.40
N ARG A 119 0.51 16.44 -0.55
CA ARG A 119 0.14 16.79 0.84
C ARG A 119 -1.05 17.75 0.89
N ALA A 120 -1.11 18.73 0.00
CA ALA A 120 -2.23 19.66 -0.08
C ALA A 120 -3.53 18.95 -0.52
N ALA A 121 -3.44 18.00 -1.46
CA ALA A 121 -4.58 17.25 -1.97
C ALA A 121 -5.27 16.38 -0.89
N GLU A 122 -4.53 15.93 0.13
CA GLU A 122 -5.10 15.17 1.25
C GLU A 122 -6.20 15.93 2.01
N ARG A 123 -6.14 17.27 2.05
CA ARG A 123 -7.16 18.09 2.71
C ARG A 123 -8.35 18.43 1.79
N MET A 124 -8.33 17.98 0.54
CA MET A 124 -9.37 18.29 -0.43
C MET A 124 -10.50 17.24 -0.46
N PRO A 125 -11.72 17.64 -0.89
CA PRO A 125 -12.79 16.70 -1.22
C PRO A 125 -12.35 15.65 -2.24
N THR A 126 -12.98 14.47 -2.20
CA THR A 126 -12.53 13.29 -2.96
C THR A 126 -12.40 13.52 -4.47
N ALA A 127 -13.33 14.23 -5.10
CA ALA A 127 -13.25 14.52 -6.53
C ALA A 127 -12.02 15.37 -6.88
N ARG A 128 -11.78 16.45 -6.12
CA ARG A 128 -10.65 17.37 -6.33
C ARG A 128 -9.31 16.70 -6.01
N ARG A 129 -9.24 15.94 -4.91
CA ARG A 129 -8.06 15.14 -4.56
C ARG A 129 -7.67 14.17 -5.67
N LYS A 130 -8.64 13.40 -6.20
CA LYS A 130 -8.39 12.47 -7.31
C LYS A 130 -7.90 13.19 -8.56
N SER A 131 -8.44 14.37 -8.86
CA SER A 131 -7.96 15.18 -10.00
C SER A 131 -6.50 15.58 -9.82
N VAL A 132 -6.13 16.12 -8.66
CA VAL A 132 -4.73 16.49 -8.36
C VAL A 132 -3.81 15.27 -8.41
N HIS A 133 -4.20 14.15 -7.82
CA HIS A 133 -3.39 12.92 -7.85
C HIS A 133 -3.13 12.43 -9.28
N ARG A 134 -4.10 12.56 -10.20
CA ARG A 134 -3.91 12.21 -11.61
C ARG A 134 -2.95 13.18 -12.32
N ALA A 135 -3.09 14.48 -12.06
CA ALA A 135 -2.18 15.47 -12.62
C ALA A 135 -0.73 15.24 -12.16
N VAL A 136 -0.53 14.99 -10.87
CA VAL A 136 0.79 14.64 -10.32
C VAL A 136 1.32 13.35 -10.94
N ALA A 137 0.49 12.31 -11.07
CA ALA A 137 0.92 11.06 -11.70
C ALA A 137 1.42 11.26 -13.14
N GLY A 138 0.73 12.07 -13.94
CA GLY A 138 1.16 12.38 -15.31
C GLY A 138 2.47 13.18 -15.37
N GLU A 139 2.72 14.08 -14.41
CA GLU A 139 4.00 14.78 -14.32
C GLU A 139 5.14 13.83 -13.97
N LEU A 140 4.91 12.93 -13.02
CA LEU A 140 5.89 11.91 -12.63
C LEU A 140 6.23 10.99 -13.81
N GLU A 141 5.24 10.55 -14.58
CA GLU A 141 5.47 9.73 -15.78
C GLU A 141 6.34 10.45 -16.82
N ARG A 142 6.15 11.76 -16.99
CA ARG A 142 6.97 12.56 -17.90
C ARG A 142 8.42 12.68 -17.42
N LEU A 143 8.62 12.93 -16.12
CA LEU A 143 9.96 13.02 -15.52
C LEU A 143 10.68 11.67 -15.53
N GLU A 144 9.96 10.59 -15.21
CA GLU A 144 10.45 9.22 -15.24
C GLU A 144 10.92 8.84 -16.65
N GLY A 145 10.14 9.15 -17.69
CA GLY A 145 10.56 8.91 -19.08
C GLY A 145 11.83 9.69 -19.47
N GLN A 146 11.97 10.95 -19.03
CA GLN A 146 13.18 11.73 -19.27
C GLN A 146 14.39 11.16 -18.52
N LEU A 147 14.20 10.72 -17.28
CA LEU A 147 15.24 10.09 -16.48
C LEU A 147 15.72 8.79 -17.12
N LEU A 148 14.79 7.90 -17.51
CA LEU A 148 15.12 6.62 -18.17
C LEU A 148 15.87 6.84 -19.48
N HIS A 149 15.41 7.79 -20.30
CA HIS A 149 16.08 8.13 -21.55
C HIS A 149 17.54 8.56 -21.33
N ARG A 150 17.81 9.33 -20.26
CA ARG A 150 19.16 9.77 -19.87
C ARG A 150 20.02 8.65 -19.29
N LEU A 151 19.40 7.70 -18.61
CA LEU A 151 20.04 6.47 -18.15
C LEU A 151 20.31 5.48 -19.30
N GLY A 152 19.76 5.74 -20.49
CA GLY A 152 19.96 4.95 -21.70
C GLY A 152 19.06 3.71 -21.80
N ILE A 153 17.90 3.74 -21.15
CA ILE A 153 16.89 2.67 -21.14
C ILE A 153 15.64 3.13 -21.88
#